data_AF-A0A374APC5-F1
#
_entry.id   AF-A0A374APC5-F1
#
_cell.length_a   1.000
_cell.length_b   1.000
_cell.length_c   1.000
_cell.angle_alpha   90.00
_cell.angle_beta   90.00
_cell.angle_gamma   90.00
#
_symmetry.space_group_name_H-M   'P 1'
#
loop_
_entity.id
_entity.type
_entity.pdbx_description
1 polymer ?
#
loop_
_entity_poly.entity_id
_entity_poly.type
_entity_poly.pdbx_seq_one_letter_code
_entity_poly.pdbx_strand_id
1 'polypeptide(L)'
;MKRLKLYRMNPIYNEYLRETDKKVPYIKDEKENRPFIGVVFSIKELNYFAPLTSPKLKHQKMKNQIDFIKIKQGELGAINLNNMVPADLGTLYEINIENLPEESVAEKNYKNLLKNQISWCNANRDKIYNKAFKLYNKMTQNNVSEALQKRCCNFKELETAYIGFINSPEIDVAVTLETDVSLENLKETDRKLETLNIRSEEEKNQVRAEDLPIQAKEVTLEQPEHMKEQGINLDQDMEL
;
A
#
# COMPACT_ATOMS: atom_id res chain seq x y z
N MET A 1 -12.54 18.95 -6.91
CA MET A 1 -11.14 18.49 -6.73
C MET A 1 -11.01 17.03 -7.17
N LYS A 2 -9.81 16.62 -7.64
CA LYS A 2 -9.47 15.21 -7.90
C LYS A 2 -9.58 14.37 -6.61
N ARG A 3 -9.68 13.05 -6.75
CA ARG A 3 -9.65 12.11 -5.60
C ARG A 3 -8.26 12.09 -4.97
N LEU A 4 -8.22 11.98 -3.65
CA LEU A 4 -6.99 11.77 -2.90
C LEU A 4 -6.56 10.31 -3.00
N LYS A 5 -5.25 10.08 -3.06
CA LYS A 5 -4.57 8.78 -3.08
C LYS A 5 -3.55 8.70 -1.93
N LEU A 6 -3.08 7.49 -1.62
CA LEU A 6 -2.05 7.25 -0.61
C LEU A 6 -0.71 6.90 -1.28
N TYR A 7 0.38 7.33 -0.65
CA TYR A 7 1.74 7.22 -1.19
C TYR A 7 2.73 6.81 -0.10
N ARG A 8 3.80 6.11 -0.48
CA ARG A 8 5.07 6.08 0.28
C ARG A 8 6.01 7.10 -0.33
N MET A 9 6.92 7.63 0.48
CA MET A 9 7.93 8.59 0.03
C MET A 9 9.25 7.88 -0.23
N ASN A 10 9.96 8.28 -1.28
CA ASN A 10 11.30 7.77 -1.54
C ASN A 10 12.24 8.09 -0.35
N PRO A 11 12.97 7.11 0.23
CA PRO A 11 13.82 7.33 1.39
C PRO A 11 14.97 8.32 1.18
N ILE A 12 15.57 8.35 -0.02
CA ILE A 12 16.65 9.27 -0.40
C ILE A 12 16.10 10.70 -0.41
N TYR A 13 14.97 10.91 -1.07
CA TYR A 13 14.27 12.20 -1.09
C TYR A 13 13.84 12.65 0.31
N ASN A 14 13.36 11.73 1.16
CA ASN A 14 13.01 12.07 2.54
C ASN A 14 14.21 12.53 3.37
N GLU A 15 15.37 11.87 3.24
CA GLU A 15 16.57 12.31 3.96
C GLU A 15 17.03 13.69 3.45
N TYR A 16 17.06 13.91 2.13
CA TYR A 16 17.38 15.19 1.53
C TYR A 16 16.47 16.34 2.02
N LEU A 17 15.15 16.13 2.06
CA LEU A 17 14.23 17.09 2.67
C LEU A 17 14.46 17.28 4.18
N ARG A 18 14.88 16.23 4.90
CA ARG A 18 15.20 16.29 6.33
C ARG A 18 16.56 16.95 6.61
N GLU A 19 17.48 17.02 5.66
CA GLU A 19 18.67 17.87 5.75
C GLU A 19 18.27 19.34 5.77
N THR A 20 17.32 19.72 4.93
CA THR A 20 16.74 21.07 4.89
C THR A 20 15.90 21.40 6.12
N ASP A 21 14.93 20.57 6.49
CA ASP A 21 14.11 20.78 7.70
C ASP A 21 13.87 19.47 8.47
N LYS A 22 14.46 19.39 9.67
CA LYS A 22 14.33 18.23 10.59
C LYS A 22 12.88 17.96 11.04
N LYS A 23 11.93 18.87 10.78
CA LYS A 23 10.49 18.65 11.01
C LYS A 23 9.80 17.81 9.92
N VAL A 24 10.47 17.54 8.79
CA VAL A 24 9.98 16.58 7.79
C VAL A 24 9.88 15.19 8.45
N PRO A 25 8.80 14.42 8.25
CA PRO A 25 8.59 13.17 8.97
C PRO A 25 9.69 12.16 8.70
N TYR A 26 10.26 11.60 9.76
CA TYR A 26 11.13 10.43 9.66
C TYR A 26 10.32 9.20 9.20
N ILE A 27 10.91 8.44 8.27
CA ILE A 27 10.34 7.25 7.62
C ILE A 27 11.29 6.04 7.58
N LYS A 28 12.23 5.91 8.53
CA LYS A 28 12.99 4.65 8.69
C LYS A 28 12.46 3.85 9.87
N ASP A 29 12.92 2.62 10.02
CA ASP A 29 12.59 1.73 11.13
C ASP A 29 11.07 1.49 11.18
N GLU A 30 10.49 1.50 12.38
CA GLU A 30 9.04 1.45 12.66
C GLU A 30 8.20 2.57 11.99
N LYS A 31 8.75 3.39 11.10
CA LYS A 31 8.06 4.47 10.35
C LYS A 31 8.16 4.36 8.82
N GLU A 32 8.82 3.33 8.28
CA GLU A 32 8.92 3.06 6.83
C GLU A 32 7.56 2.96 6.14
N ASN A 33 6.60 2.35 6.83
CA ASN A 33 5.23 2.20 6.35
C ASN A 33 4.35 3.45 6.57
N ARG A 34 4.92 4.65 6.81
CA ARG A 34 4.13 5.88 6.96
C ARG A 34 3.49 6.28 5.61
N PRO A 35 2.14 6.29 5.50
CA PRO A 35 1.49 6.78 4.30
C PRO A 35 1.49 8.30 4.29
N PHE A 36 1.73 8.89 3.12
CA PHE A 36 1.38 10.26 2.79
C PHE A 36 0.08 10.26 2.00
N ILE A 37 -0.74 11.29 2.18
CA ILE A 37 -1.95 11.52 1.39
C ILE A 37 -1.77 12.74 0.50
N GLY A 38 -2.25 12.65 -0.74
CA GLY A 38 -2.28 13.79 -1.64
C GLY A 38 -2.99 13.52 -2.96
N VAL A 39 -2.98 14.49 -3.88
CA VAL A 39 -2.45 15.86 -3.70
C VAL A 39 -3.36 16.65 -2.75
N VAL A 40 -2.84 17.16 -1.62
CA VAL A 40 -3.68 17.89 -0.64
C VAL A 40 -3.97 19.31 -1.10
N PHE A 41 -3.03 19.97 -1.75
CA PHE A 41 -3.24 21.18 -2.57
C PHE A 41 -2.07 21.33 -3.55
N SER A 42 -2.23 22.23 -4.52
CA SER A 42 -1.15 22.60 -5.46
C SER A 42 -0.95 24.11 -5.41
N ILE A 43 0.29 24.57 -5.65
CA ILE A 43 0.64 25.99 -5.77
C ILE A 43 1.63 26.15 -6.92
N LYS A 44 1.26 26.97 -7.91
CA LYS A 44 1.89 26.91 -9.25
C LYS A 44 1.83 25.47 -9.78
N GLU A 45 2.97 24.88 -10.10
CA GLU A 45 3.12 23.50 -10.58
C GLU A 45 3.53 22.52 -9.46
N LEU A 46 3.74 23.00 -8.23
CA LEU A 46 4.15 22.18 -7.09
C LEU A 46 2.93 21.54 -6.42
N ASN A 47 3.01 20.23 -6.20
CA ASN A 47 1.98 19.45 -5.51
C ASN A 47 2.43 19.16 -4.07
N TYR A 48 1.50 19.30 -3.12
CA TYR A 48 1.78 19.01 -1.70
C TYR A 48 1.14 17.71 -1.23
N PHE A 49 1.86 17.04 -0.34
CA PHE A 49 1.47 15.76 0.26
C PHE A 49 1.66 15.83 1.78
N ALA A 50 0.68 15.31 2.53
CA ALA A 50 0.68 15.38 3.98
C ALA A 50 0.83 13.98 4.61
N PRO A 51 1.69 13.78 5.61
CA PRO A 51 1.83 12.50 6.30
C PRO A 51 0.58 12.17 7.13
N LEU A 52 0.20 10.90 7.09
CA LEU A 52 -0.75 10.31 8.03
C LEU A 52 -0.05 9.87 9.32
N THR A 53 -0.83 9.82 10.40
CA THR A 53 -0.46 9.13 11.64
C THR A 53 -1.58 8.17 12.03
N SER A 54 -1.22 6.95 12.41
CA SER A 54 -2.12 5.93 12.93
C SER A 54 -2.93 6.41 14.14
N PRO A 55 -4.06 5.76 14.48
CA PRO A 55 -4.83 6.03 15.69
C PRO A 55 -3.95 6.01 16.95
N LYS A 56 -4.17 6.95 17.87
CA LYS A 56 -3.53 7.03 19.19
C LYS A 56 -4.54 7.63 20.16
N LEU A 57 -4.56 7.20 21.43
CA LEU A 57 -5.51 7.70 22.45
C LEU A 57 -5.54 9.23 22.53
N LYS A 58 -4.38 9.90 22.38
CA LYS A 58 -4.30 11.37 22.37
C LYS A 58 -5.09 12.02 21.22
N HIS A 59 -5.24 11.37 20.06
CA HIS A 59 -5.93 11.96 18.91
C HIS A 59 -7.42 12.18 19.18
N GLN A 60 -8.07 11.30 19.96
CA GLN A 60 -9.47 11.48 20.36
C GLN A 60 -9.64 12.79 21.16
N LYS A 61 -8.76 13.04 22.13
CA LYS A 61 -8.76 14.22 23.01
C LYS A 61 -8.25 15.50 22.32
N MET A 62 -7.37 15.40 21.34
CA MET A 62 -6.82 16.55 20.61
C MET A 62 -7.92 17.32 19.85
N LYS A 63 -7.84 18.64 19.88
CA LYS A 63 -8.66 19.54 19.06
C LYS A 63 -8.11 19.60 17.64
N ASN A 64 -8.99 19.76 16.65
CA ASN A 64 -8.56 20.14 15.29
C ASN A 64 -7.95 21.54 15.35
N GLN A 65 -6.65 21.66 15.02
CA GLN A 65 -5.96 22.95 14.85
C GLN A 65 -5.79 23.24 13.36
N ILE A 66 -5.39 24.45 12.95
CA ILE A 66 -5.21 24.81 11.52
C ILE A 66 -4.31 23.82 10.76
N ASP A 67 -3.36 23.24 11.46
CA ASP A 67 -2.31 22.36 10.98
C ASP A 67 -2.53 20.86 11.24
N PHE A 68 -3.67 20.48 11.84
CA PHE A 68 -3.95 19.10 12.24
C PHE A 68 -5.40 18.71 11.96
N ILE A 69 -5.63 17.62 11.20
CA ILE A 69 -6.97 17.10 10.88
C ILE A 69 -7.13 15.71 11.49
N LYS A 70 -8.14 15.54 12.35
CA LYS A 70 -8.58 14.21 12.82
C LYS A 70 -9.36 13.48 11.73
N ILE A 71 -8.98 12.24 11.44
CA ILE A 71 -9.73 11.32 10.56
C ILE A 71 -10.75 10.60 11.45
N LYS A 72 -12.04 10.70 11.12
CA LYS A 72 -13.17 10.15 11.91
C LYS A 72 -13.00 10.41 13.42
N GLN A 73 -12.96 11.69 13.81
CA GLN A 73 -12.78 12.18 15.19
C GLN A 73 -11.50 11.73 15.94
N GLY A 74 -10.60 11.01 15.28
CA GLY A 74 -9.36 10.46 15.83
C GLY A 74 -9.31 8.93 15.83
N GLU A 75 -10.44 8.26 15.57
CA GLU A 75 -10.57 6.80 15.50
C GLU A 75 -9.69 6.20 14.39
N LEU A 76 -9.57 6.89 13.26
CA LEU A 76 -8.76 6.48 12.11
C LEU A 76 -7.44 7.28 12.06
N GLY A 77 -7.02 7.89 13.17
CA GLY A 77 -5.80 8.68 13.24
C GLY A 77 -5.97 10.12 12.75
N ALA A 78 -4.95 10.67 12.10
CA ALA A 78 -4.91 12.08 11.72
C ALA A 78 -3.99 12.36 10.51
N ILE A 79 -4.19 13.54 9.91
CA ILE A 79 -3.34 14.17 8.89
C ILE A 79 -2.57 15.31 9.56
N ASN A 80 -1.24 15.29 9.49
CA ASN A 80 -0.37 16.31 10.06
C ASN A 80 0.03 17.31 8.96
N LEU A 81 -0.77 18.35 8.76
CA LEU A 81 -0.50 19.37 7.74
C LEU A 81 0.70 20.27 8.10
N ASN A 82 1.05 20.39 9.39
CA ASN A 82 2.30 21.03 9.80
C ASN A 82 3.54 20.36 9.18
N ASN A 83 3.46 19.07 8.84
CA ASN A 83 4.57 18.30 8.27
C ASN A 83 4.34 17.91 6.79
N MET A 84 3.51 18.66 6.06
CA MET A 84 3.32 18.47 4.63
C MET A 84 4.52 18.97 3.82
N VAL A 85 4.82 18.32 2.71
CA VAL A 85 5.98 18.61 1.86
C VAL A 85 5.58 18.74 0.39
N PRO A 86 6.33 19.50 -0.43
CA PRO A 86 6.25 19.39 -1.88
C PRO A 86 6.77 18.01 -2.31
N ALA A 87 6.16 17.42 -3.34
CA ALA A 87 6.61 16.19 -3.99
C ALA A 87 5.86 15.97 -5.31
N ASP A 88 6.19 14.90 -6.02
CA ASP A 88 5.62 14.48 -7.29
C ASP A 88 5.59 12.94 -7.42
N LEU A 89 5.37 12.41 -8.63
CA LEU A 89 5.37 10.96 -8.88
C LEU A 89 6.78 10.36 -9.06
N GLY A 90 7.84 11.18 -9.23
CA GLY A 90 9.23 10.71 -9.21
C GLY A 90 9.76 10.52 -7.78
N THR A 91 9.20 11.26 -6.82
CA THR A 91 9.60 11.25 -5.40
C THR A 91 8.65 10.45 -4.49
N LEU A 92 7.55 9.91 -5.03
CA LEU A 92 6.52 9.16 -4.31
C LEU A 92 6.08 7.90 -5.05
N TYR A 93 5.92 6.81 -4.32
CA TYR A 93 5.34 5.56 -4.82
C TYR A 93 3.87 5.45 -4.40
N GLU A 94 2.95 5.28 -5.34
CA GLU A 94 1.53 5.11 -5.02
C GLU A 94 1.27 3.78 -4.29
N ILE A 95 0.54 3.82 -3.18
CA ILE A 95 0.14 2.62 -2.45
C ILE A 95 -1.09 2.02 -3.12
N ASN A 96 -0.90 0.95 -3.90
CA ASN A 96 -2.01 0.07 -4.27
C ASN A 96 -2.43 -0.74 -3.03
N ILE A 97 -3.50 -0.28 -2.36
CA ILE A 97 -4.01 -0.86 -1.12
C ILE A 97 -4.47 -2.31 -1.34
N GLU A 98 -4.97 -2.67 -2.53
CA GLU A 98 -5.46 -4.02 -2.81
C GLU A 98 -4.32 -5.05 -2.89
N ASN A 99 -3.15 -4.63 -3.37
CA ASN A 99 -1.94 -5.46 -3.46
C ASN A 99 -1.15 -5.54 -2.13
N LEU A 100 -1.63 -4.92 -1.05
CA LEU A 100 -0.97 -5.06 0.25
C LEU A 100 -1.17 -6.48 0.82
N PRO A 101 -0.16 -7.04 1.51
CA PRO A 101 -0.28 -8.30 2.23
C PRO A 101 -1.48 -8.35 3.16
N GLU A 102 -1.97 -9.56 3.38
CA GLU A 102 -3.09 -9.84 4.28
C GLU A 102 -3.01 -11.24 4.88
N GLU A 103 -1.81 -11.77 5.07
CA GLU A 103 -1.60 -13.10 5.62
C GLU A 103 -1.82 -13.08 7.15
N SER A 104 -1.19 -12.12 7.83
CA SER A 104 -1.35 -11.91 9.27
C SER A 104 -2.53 -11.00 9.64
N VAL A 105 -2.97 -11.11 10.91
CA VAL A 105 -3.98 -10.20 11.50
C VAL A 105 -3.50 -8.74 11.49
N ALA A 106 -2.20 -8.49 11.67
CA ALA A 106 -1.62 -7.15 11.67
C ALA A 106 -1.74 -6.48 10.29
N GLU A 107 -1.46 -7.23 9.22
CA GLU A 107 -1.54 -6.74 7.84
C GLU A 107 -2.98 -6.52 7.40
N LYS A 108 -3.90 -7.45 7.71
CA LYS A 108 -5.36 -7.26 7.50
C LYS A 108 -5.85 -5.98 8.16
N ASN A 109 -5.45 -5.73 9.41
CA ASN A 109 -5.82 -4.52 10.14
C ASN A 109 -5.22 -3.25 9.52
N TYR A 110 -3.98 -3.30 9.05
CA TYR A 110 -3.34 -2.16 8.36
C TYR A 110 -4.01 -1.85 7.01
N LYS A 111 -4.25 -2.87 6.18
CA LYS A 111 -4.98 -2.76 4.91
C LYS A 111 -6.37 -2.14 5.11
N ASN A 112 -7.13 -2.65 6.08
CA ASN A 112 -8.43 -2.09 6.46
C ASN A 112 -8.36 -0.66 7.00
N LEU A 113 -7.33 -0.32 7.79
CA LEU A 113 -7.10 1.05 8.25
C LEU A 113 -6.89 2.00 7.07
N LEU A 114 -6.06 1.64 6.08
CA LEU A 114 -5.82 2.47 4.90
C LEU A 114 -7.08 2.65 4.05
N LYS A 115 -7.85 1.58 3.79
CA LYS A 115 -9.14 1.66 3.07
C LYS A 115 -10.11 2.64 3.74
N ASN A 116 -10.24 2.55 5.07
CA ASN A 116 -11.09 3.43 5.85
C ASN A 116 -10.59 4.89 5.88
N GLN A 117 -9.27 5.09 6.02
CA GLN A 117 -8.65 6.42 5.96
C GLN A 117 -8.87 7.09 4.59
N ILE A 118 -8.57 6.40 3.49
CA ILE A 118 -8.67 7.01 2.16
C ILE A 118 -10.12 7.27 1.73
N SER A 119 -11.06 6.43 2.18
CA SER A 119 -12.50 6.67 2.02
C SER A 119 -12.93 7.95 2.75
N TRP A 120 -12.62 8.05 4.05
CA TRP A 120 -12.98 9.24 4.85
C TRP A 120 -12.34 10.53 4.30
N CYS A 121 -11.06 10.46 3.90
CA CYS A 121 -10.35 11.60 3.34
C CYS A 121 -10.94 12.05 1.99
N ASN A 122 -11.34 11.13 1.12
CA ASN A 122 -12.01 11.49 -0.14
C ASN A 122 -13.38 12.14 0.08
N ALA A 123 -14.15 11.68 1.07
CA ALA A 123 -15.40 12.32 1.50
C ALA A 123 -15.17 13.73 2.11
N ASN A 124 -13.97 14.00 2.64
CA ASN A 124 -13.60 15.26 3.27
C ASN A 124 -12.59 16.10 2.44
N ARG A 125 -12.37 15.77 1.15
CA ARG A 125 -11.25 16.30 0.35
C ARG A 125 -11.21 17.83 0.28
N ASP A 126 -12.36 18.48 0.10
CA ASP A 126 -12.42 19.94 -0.03
C ASP A 126 -12.06 20.64 1.30
N LYS A 127 -12.39 20.04 2.44
CA LYS A 127 -11.98 20.48 3.78
C LYS A 127 -10.49 20.27 4.03
N ILE A 128 -9.90 19.20 3.49
CA ILE A 128 -8.45 18.93 3.58
C ILE A 128 -7.70 20.00 2.77
N TYR A 129 -8.09 20.22 1.51
CA TYR A 129 -7.51 21.22 0.62
C TYR A 129 -7.59 22.64 1.18
N ASN A 130 -8.79 23.10 1.53
CA ASN A 130 -9.00 24.47 2.02
C ASN A 130 -8.17 24.76 3.28
N LYS A 131 -7.91 23.72 4.08
CA LYS A 131 -7.13 23.83 5.32
C LYS A 131 -5.62 23.75 5.09
N ALA A 132 -5.15 22.87 4.19
CA ALA A 132 -3.76 22.82 3.77
C ALA A 132 -3.32 24.13 3.09
N PHE A 133 -4.10 24.62 2.12
CA PHE A 133 -3.86 25.89 1.45
C PHE A 133 -3.89 27.09 2.43
N LYS A 134 -4.85 27.11 3.37
CA LYS A 134 -4.91 28.16 4.41
C LYS A 134 -3.71 28.12 5.36
N LEU A 135 -3.21 26.94 5.72
CA LEU A 135 -1.98 26.80 6.51
C LEU A 135 -0.78 27.35 5.74
N TYR A 136 -0.62 26.92 4.48
CA TYR A 136 0.47 27.35 3.61
C TYR A 136 0.53 28.87 3.47
N ASN A 137 -0.58 29.52 3.11
CA ASN A 137 -0.63 30.99 2.98
C ASN A 137 -0.28 31.69 4.28
N LYS A 138 -0.79 31.20 5.42
CA LYS A 138 -0.49 31.79 6.74
C LYS A 138 0.98 31.66 7.13
N MET A 139 1.59 30.49 6.88
CA MET A 139 3.02 30.25 7.12
C MET A 139 3.90 31.12 6.22
N THR A 140 3.62 31.15 4.91
CA THR A 140 4.43 31.90 3.92
C THR A 140 4.30 33.42 4.05
N GLN A 141 3.20 33.92 4.63
CA GLN A 141 3.00 35.34 4.96
C GLN A 141 3.54 35.72 6.36
N ASN A 142 4.18 34.80 7.08
CA ASN A 142 4.61 34.96 8.48
C ASN A 142 3.49 35.40 9.45
N ASN A 143 2.22 35.18 9.08
CA ASN A 143 1.02 35.60 9.81
C ASN A 143 0.50 34.48 10.73
N VAL A 144 1.40 34.02 11.60
CA VAL A 144 1.27 32.84 12.47
C VAL A 144 2.04 33.04 13.76
N SER A 145 1.53 32.48 14.86
CA SER A 145 2.25 32.49 16.15
C SER A 145 3.55 31.69 16.06
N GLU A 146 4.55 32.10 16.83
CA GLU A 146 5.85 31.43 16.95
C GLU A 146 5.70 29.93 17.29
N ALA A 147 4.74 29.57 18.15
CA ALA A 147 4.43 28.18 18.49
C ALA A 147 3.88 27.34 17.34
N LEU A 148 3.26 27.96 16.32
CA LEU A 148 2.85 27.30 15.08
C LEU A 148 4.03 27.23 14.10
N GLN A 149 4.84 28.30 13.99
CA GLN A 149 6.05 28.31 13.16
C GLN A 149 7.03 27.20 13.58
N LYS A 150 7.37 27.13 14.88
CA LYS A 150 8.31 26.15 15.45
C LYS A 150 7.96 24.68 15.20
N ARG A 151 6.70 24.35 14.88
CA ARG A 151 6.24 22.97 14.64
C ARG A 151 5.84 22.67 13.19
N CYS A 152 5.82 23.69 12.31
CA CYS A 152 5.56 23.52 10.89
C CYS A 152 6.87 23.43 10.11
N CYS A 153 6.86 22.63 9.04
CA CYS A 153 7.92 22.65 8.06
C CYS A 153 8.04 24.05 7.43
N ASN A 154 9.26 24.49 7.14
CA ASN A 154 9.47 25.70 6.35
C ASN A 154 9.15 25.38 4.88
N PHE A 155 7.91 25.63 4.49
CA PHE A 155 7.44 25.29 3.16
C PHE A 155 8.27 25.92 2.04
N LYS A 156 8.85 27.11 2.23
CA LYS A 156 9.66 27.77 1.19
C LYS A 156 11.05 27.15 1.05
N GLU A 157 11.69 26.77 2.15
CA GLU A 157 12.96 26.03 2.08
C GLU A 157 12.74 24.65 1.45
N LEU A 158 11.65 23.97 1.77
CA LEU A 158 11.32 22.68 1.12
C LEU A 158 10.96 22.80 -0.36
N GLU A 159 10.34 23.90 -0.81
CA GLU A 159 10.14 24.17 -2.25
C GLU A 159 11.49 24.31 -2.97
N THR A 160 12.41 25.10 -2.42
CA THR A 160 13.76 25.26 -2.97
C THR A 160 14.53 23.95 -2.97
N ALA A 161 14.43 23.16 -1.89
CA ALA A 161 15.06 21.84 -1.80
C ALA A 161 14.48 20.87 -2.85
N TYR A 162 13.16 20.77 -2.98
CA TYR A 162 12.56 19.94 -4.03
C TYR A 162 13.03 20.34 -5.44
N ILE A 163 13.09 21.64 -5.74
CA ILE A 163 13.61 22.14 -7.02
C ILE A 163 15.10 21.79 -7.18
N GLY A 164 15.92 21.90 -6.14
CA GLY A 164 17.32 21.48 -6.17
C GLY A 164 17.50 19.98 -6.39
N PHE A 165 16.65 19.17 -5.77
CA PHE A 165 16.63 17.72 -5.91
C PHE A 165 16.33 17.30 -7.37
N ILE A 166 15.19 17.72 -7.92
CA ILE A 166 14.77 17.30 -9.28
C ILE A 166 15.68 17.83 -10.41
N ASN A 167 16.50 18.85 -10.15
CA ASN A 167 17.49 19.36 -11.10
C ASN A 167 18.91 18.81 -10.84
N SER A 168 19.10 17.91 -9.88
CA SER A 168 20.40 17.27 -9.64
C SER A 168 20.67 16.18 -10.69
N PRO A 169 21.79 16.22 -11.42
CA PRO A 169 22.10 15.23 -12.46
C PRO A 169 22.36 13.82 -11.95
N GLU A 170 22.43 13.62 -10.63
CA GLU A 170 22.66 12.33 -9.99
C GLU A 170 21.40 11.43 -9.97
N ILE A 171 20.20 12.02 -10.14
CA ILE A 171 18.93 11.29 -10.01
C ILE A 171 18.60 10.45 -11.25
N ASP A 172 18.85 10.97 -12.46
CA ASP A 172 18.60 10.22 -13.71
C ASP A 172 19.36 8.88 -13.71
N VAL A 173 20.54 8.82 -13.10
CA VAL A 173 21.35 7.59 -12.98
C VAL A 173 20.76 6.63 -11.94
N ALA A 174 20.35 7.12 -10.76
CA ALA A 174 19.80 6.25 -9.72
C ALA A 174 18.43 5.66 -10.12
N VAL A 175 17.57 6.46 -10.75
CA VAL A 175 16.24 6.03 -11.19
C VAL A 175 16.33 5.05 -12.36
N THR A 176 17.22 5.29 -13.34
CA THR A 176 17.43 4.33 -14.43
C THR A 176 17.91 2.97 -13.90
N LEU A 177 18.91 2.96 -13.01
CA LEU A 177 19.42 1.73 -12.39
C LEU A 177 18.33 0.95 -11.61
N GLU A 178 17.49 1.62 -10.81
CA GLU A 178 16.37 0.94 -10.12
C GLU A 178 15.34 0.38 -11.11
N THR A 179 15.06 1.09 -12.22
CA THR A 179 14.14 0.59 -13.25
C THR A 179 14.70 -0.57 -14.07
N ASP A 180 15.98 -0.55 -14.42
CA ASP A 180 16.63 -1.62 -15.20
C ASP A 180 16.71 -2.91 -14.39
N VAL A 181 17.13 -2.84 -13.12
CA VAL A 181 17.11 -3.99 -12.20
C VAL A 181 15.70 -4.56 -12.02
N SER A 182 14.68 -3.69 -11.95
CA SER A 182 13.27 -4.12 -11.87
C SER A 182 12.81 -4.83 -13.15
N LEU A 183 13.23 -4.35 -14.32
CA LEU A 183 12.92 -4.96 -15.63
C LEU A 183 13.64 -6.29 -15.85
N GLU A 184 14.88 -6.45 -15.37
CA GLU A 184 15.61 -7.72 -15.45
C GLU A 184 14.97 -8.80 -14.56
N ASN A 185 14.60 -8.46 -13.33
CA ASN A 185 13.91 -9.37 -12.41
C ASN A 185 12.56 -9.87 -12.97
N LEU A 186 11.81 -9.00 -13.67
CA LEU A 186 10.58 -9.39 -14.37
C LEU A 186 10.86 -10.39 -15.50
N LYS A 187 11.82 -10.09 -16.39
CA LYS A 187 12.22 -10.99 -17.49
C LYS A 187 12.69 -12.36 -17.00
N GLU A 188 13.39 -12.42 -15.86
CA GLU A 188 13.82 -13.69 -15.28
C GLU A 188 12.66 -14.47 -14.65
N THR A 189 11.67 -13.77 -14.10
CA THR A 189 10.43 -14.38 -13.58
C THR A 189 9.59 -14.98 -14.72
N ASP A 190 9.44 -14.28 -15.83
CA ASP A 190 8.70 -14.77 -17.01
C ASP A 190 9.34 -16.04 -17.58
N ARG A 191 10.68 -16.08 -17.72
CA ARG A 191 11.41 -17.30 -18.15
C ARG A 191 11.22 -18.49 -17.19
N LYS A 192 11.13 -18.24 -15.89
CA LYS A 192 10.86 -19.29 -14.89
C LYS A 192 9.42 -19.80 -15.00
N LEU A 193 8.45 -18.94 -15.32
CA LEU A 193 7.07 -19.34 -15.59
C LEU A 193 6.93 -20.14 -16.89
N GLU A 194 7.59 -19.73 -17.98
CA GLU A 194 7.61 -20.51 -19.23
C GLU A 194 8.20 -21.91 -19.03
N THR A 195 9.34 -22.03 -18.34
CA THR A 195 9.98 -23.33 -18.07
C THR A 195 9.19 -24.22 -17.13
N LEU A 196 8.42 -23.66 -16.18
CA LEU A 196 7.46 -24.41 -15.36
C LEU A 196 6.25 -24.89 -16.17
N ASN A 197 5.71 -24.05 -17.06
CA ASN A 197 4.58 -24.42 -17.91
C ASN A 197 4.96 -25.57 -18.86
N ILE A 198 6.13 -25.49 -19.52
CA ILE A 198 6.65 -26.55 -20.40
C ILE A 198 6.75 -27.88 -19.66
N ARG A 199 7.38 -27.91 -18.47
CA ARG A 199 7.47 -29.13 -17.65
C ARG A 199 6.08 -29.69 -17.29
N SER A 200 5.13 -28.82 -16.96
CA SER A 200 3.75 -29.24 -16.65
C SER A 200 2.98 -29.78 -17.86
N GLU A 201 3.40 -29.47 -19.09
CA GLU A 201 2.82 -30.06 -20.31
C GLU A 201 3.54 -31.37 -20.70
N GLU A 202 4.86 -31.45 -20.49
CA GLU A 202 5.62 -32.70 -20.63
C GLU A 202 5.11 -33.79 -19.69
N GLU A 203 4.90 -33.46 -18.40
CA GLU A 203 4.31 -34.37 -17.40
C GLU A 203 2.89 -34.83 -17.78
N LYS A 204 2.04 -33.91 -18.26
CA LYS A 204 0.69 -34.25 -18.74
C LYS A 204 0.70 -35.15 -19.98
N ASN A 205 1.67 -34.97 -20.88
CA ASN A 205 1.79 -35.79 -22.07
C ASN A 205 2.38 -37.18 -21.78
N GLN A 206 3.25 -37.33 -20.77
CA GLN A 206 3.70 -38.65 -20.30
C GLN A 206 2.54 -39.45 -19.69
N VAL A 207 1.78 -38.86 -18.76
CA VAL A 207 0.60 -39.53 -18.15
C VAL A 207 -0.41 -39.99 -19.20
N ARG A 208 -0.55 -39.25 -20.31
CA ARG A 208 -1.49 -39.57 -21.39
C ARG A 208 -1.00 -40.62 -22.39
N ALA A 209 0.28 -41.00 -22.33
CA ALA A 209 0.88 -42.00 -23.22
C ALA A 209 0.85 -43.43 -22.63
N GLU A 210 0.62 -43.58 -21.33
CA GLU A 210 0.61 -44.88 -20.64
C GLU A 210 -0.76 -45.61 -20.73
N ASP A 211 -1.85 -44.89 -21.03
CA ASP A 211 -3.19 -45.46 -21.23
C ASP A 211 -3.43 -45.95 -22.68
N LEU A 212 -2.91 -47.12 -23.02
CA LEU A 212 -3.24 -47.87 -24.25
C LEU A 212 -3.92 -49.21 -23.89
N PRO A 213 -5.10 -49.54 -24.46
CA PRO A 213 -5.92 -50.65 -23.98
C PRO A 213 -5.38 -52.02 -24.43
N ILE A 214 -5.05 -52.88 -23.46
CA ILE A 214 -4.76 -54.30 -23.72
C ILE A 214 -6.09 -55.05 -23.89
N GLN A 215 -6.16 -55.86 -24.96
CA GLN A 215 -7.37 -56.53 -25.42
C GLN A 215 -7.87 -57.62 -24.43
N ALA A 216 -9.19 -57.77 -24.36
CA ALA A 216 -9.83 -58.84 -23.60
C ALA A 216 -9.48 -60.24 -24.15
N LYS A 217 -9.24 -61.20 -23.25
CA LYS A 217 -9.32 -62.64 -23.54
C LYS A 217 -10.47 -63.24 -22.76
N GLU A 218 -11.23 -64.10 -23.43
CA GLU A 218 -12.36 -64.82 -22.86
C GLU A 218 -11.91 -65.74 -21.71
N VAL A 219 -12.74 -65.84 -20.67
CA VAL A 219 -12.63 -66.85 -19.62
C VAL A 219 -13.98 -67.56 -19.53
N THR A 220 -13.96 -68.87 -19.78
CA THR A 220 -15.13 -69.76 -19.69
C THR A 220 -15.57 -70.02 -18.25
N LEU A 221 -16.86 -70.29 -18.08
CA LEU A 221 -17.53 -70.53 -16.80
C LEU A 221 -17.05 -71.82 -16.10
N GLU A 222 -16.95 -71.78 -14.76
CA GLU A 222 -17.50 -72.81 -13.87
C GLU A 222 -18.08 -72.16 -12.59
N GLN A 223 -19.22 -72.67 -12.11
CA GLN A 223 -19.83 -72.44 -10.78
C GLN A 223 -19.72 -73.76 -10.00
N PRO A 224 -19.57 -73.77 -8.64
CA PRO A 224 -20.67 -73.43 -7.71
C PRO A 224 -20.16 -72.75 -6.38
N GLU A 225 -20.87 -72.59 -5.25
CA GLU A 225 -22.23 -73.01 -4.84
C GLU A 225 -22.96 -72.01 -3.88
N HIS A 226 -23.25 -72.40 -2.63
CA HIS A 226 -24.23 -71.83 -1.69
C HIS A 226 -23.66 -71.21 -0.41
N MET A 227 -24.26 -70.09 0.04
CA MET A 227 -25.04 -69.89 1.31
C MET A 227 -25.29 -68.37 1.50
N LYS A 228 -26.53 -67.85 1.57
CA LYS A 228 -27.44 -67.77 2.74
C LYS A 228 -26.73 -67.23 4.02
N GLU A 229 -27.24 -66.24 4.77
CA GLU A 229 -28.56 -65.58 4.81
C GLU A 229 -28.51 -64.29 5.68
N GLN A 230 -29.57 -63.46 5.66
CA GLN A 230 -29.89 -62.38 6.64
C GLN A 230 -28.92 -61.17 6.71
N GLY A 231 -29.31 -59.89 6.81
CA GLY A 231 -30.64 -59.28 6.87
C GLY A 231 -31.03 -58.78 8.27
N ILE A 232 -30.77 -57.51 8.58
CA ILE A 232 -31.44 -56.67 9.61
C ILE A 232 -31.27 -55.19 9.23
N ASN A 233 -32.33 -54.41 9.43
CA ASN A 233 -32.43 -52.95 9.31
C ASN A 233 -32.75 -52.35 10.71
N LEU A 234 -32.75 -51.01 10.83
CA LEU A 234 -33.19 -50.11 11.93
C LEU A 234 -32.04 -49.09 12.18
N ASP A 235 -32.25 -47.78 11.97
CA ASP A 235 -32.89 -46.81 12.90
C ASP A 235 -32.10 -46.70 14.23
N GLN A 236 -31.90 -45.54 14.87
CA GLN A 236 -32.19 -44.12 14.64
C GLN A 236 -31.34 -43.30 15.65
N ASP A 237 -31.58 -41.99 15.82
CA ASP A 237 -31.23 -41.19 17.01
C ASP A 237 -29.72 -40.90 17.28
N MET A 238 -29.33 -39.79 17.94
CA MET A 238 -30.06 -38.59 18.40
C MET A 238 -29.13 -37.37 18.49
N GLU A 239 -29.72 -36.19 18.70
CA GLU A 239 -29.06 -34.92 19.00
C GLU A 239 -28.28 -34.93 20.34
N LEU A 240 -27.16 -34.19 20.40
CA LEU A 240 -26.92 -33.06 21.33
C LEU A 240 -25.60 -32.33 21.04
#